data_AF-A0A068Y327-F1
#
_entry.id   AF-A0A068Y327-F1
#
_cell.length_a   1.000
_cell.length_b   1.000
_cell.length_c   1.000
_cell.angle_alpha   90.00
_cell.angle_beta   90.00
_cell.angle_gamma   90.00
#
_symmetry.space_group_name_H-M   'P 1'
#
loop_
_entity.id
_entity.type
_entity.pdbx_description
1 polymer ?
#
loop_
_entity_poly.entity_id
_entity_poly.type
_entity_poly.pdbx_seq_one_letter_code
_entity_poly.pdbx_strand_id
1 'polypeptide(L)' 'MPFYGQAVVKHALTNMPSRAEVEAALKNKASDGKIKGEDVLASTCSLGVPTDAVDRYLKEHKDSEGMVDLAAVTKFISSL' A
#
# COMPACT_ATOMS: atom_id res chain seq x y z
N MET A 1 9.23 -30.63 21.77
CA MET A 1 9.52 -29.19 21.53
C MET A 1 11.00 -28.95 21.76
N PRO A 2 11.61 -27.89 21.21
CA PRO A 2 11.15 -27.01 20.14
C PRO A 2 11.92 -27.38 18.83
N PHE A 3 12.02 -26.61 17.74
CA PHE A 3 11.23 -25.50 17.16
C PHE A 3 10.84 -25.92 15.72
N TYR A 4 9.79 -25.31 15.15
CA TYR A 4 9.68 -25.13 13.69
C TYR A 4 9.72 -23.61 13.42
N GLY A 5 10.92 -23.12 13.11
CA GLY A 5 11.18 -21.70 12.88
C GLY A 5 10.59 -21.23 11.55
N GLN A 6 9.65 -20.29 11.66
CA GLN A 6 9.10 -19.46 10.59
C GLN A 6 10.20 -18.83 9.70
N ALA A 7 10.15 -19.09 8.38
CA ALA A 7 10.76 -18.23 7.36
C ALA A 7 10.10 -18.47 5.98
N VAL A 8 9.07 -17.68 5.69
CA VAL A 8 8.39 -17.57 4.40
C VAL A 8 9.34 -17.15 3.27
N VAL A 9 9.75 -18.08 2.40
CA VAL A 9 10.56 -17.79 1.19
C VAL A 9 10.09 -18.53 -0.06
N LYS A 10 8.77 -18.64 -0.27
CA LYS A 10 8.17 -19.26 -1.47
C LYS A 10 6.89 -18.57 -1.97
N HIS A 11 6.99 -17.31 -2.40
CA HIS A 11 6.02 -16.71 -3.33
C HIS A 11 6.73 -15.75 -4.29
N ALA A 12 7.59 -16.31 -5.15
CA ALA A 12 8.12 -15.66 -6.34
C ALA A 12 7.46 -16.28 -7.59
N LEU A 13 6.13 -16.16 -7.68
CA LEU A 13 5.33 -16.54 -8.84
C LEU A 13 4.12 -15.60 -8.95
N THR A 14 4.15 -14.75 -9.98
CA THR A 14 3.01 -14.12 -10.66
C THR A 14 1.77 -13.79 -9.82
N ASN A 15 1.68 -12.56 -9.31
CA ASN A 15 0.40 -11.86 -9.26
C ASN A 15 0.60 -10.34 -9.10
N MET A 16 -0.32 -9.54 -9.65
CA MET A 16 -0.54 -8.17 -9.17
C MET A 16 -0.72 -8.19 -7.64
N PRO A 17 -0.23 -7.17 -6.91
CA PRO A 17 -0.39 -7.10 -5.47
C PRO A 17 -1.88 -7.12 -5.15
N SER A 18 -2.35 -8.23 -4.55
CA SER A 18 -3.76 -8.41 -4.22
C SER A 18 -4.23 -7.24 -3.37
N ARG A 19 -5.44 -6.72 -3.62
CA ARG A 19 -6.02 -5.63 -2.85
C ARG A 19 -5.87 -5.80 -1.33
N ALA A 20 -5.97 -7.02 -0.81
CA ALA A 20 -5.77 -7.32 0.61
C ALA A 20 -4.33 -7.04 1.09
N GLU A 21 -3.30 -7.33 0.30
CA GLU A 21 -1.89 -7.04 0.63
C GLU A 21 -1.62 -5.53 0.58
N VAL A 22 -2.15 -4.85 -0.45
CA VAL A 22 -2.11 -3.38 -0.57
C VAL A 22 -2.79 -2.74 0.65
N GLU A 23 -4.02 -3.17 0.97
CA GLU A 23 -4.82 -2.67 2.09
C GLU A 23 -4.12 -2.97 3.43
N ALA A 24 -3.51 -4.14 3.62
CA ALA A 24 -2.77 -4.48 4.83
C ALA A 24 -1.48 -3.66 5.00
N ALA A 25 -0.69 -3.50 3.94
CA ALA A 25 0.54 -2.70 3.95
C ALA A 25 0.24 -1.22 4.20
N LEU A 26 -0.80 -0.68 3.57
CA LEU A 26 -1.29 0.67 3.85
C LEU A 26 -1.85 0.77 5.27
N LYS A 27 -2.66 -0.19 5.74
CA LYS A 27 -3.29 -0.16 7.07
C LYS A 27 -2.31 -0.30 8.23
N ASN A 28 -1.14 -0.90 7.98
CA ASN A 28 -0.04 -0.93 8.95
C ASN A 28 0.66 0.45 9.11
N LYS A 29 0.67 1.25 8.04
CA LYS A 29 1.27 2.61 8.00
C LYS A 29 0.26 3.75 8.23
N ALA A 30 -1.02 3.48 8.00
CA ALA A 30 -2.11 4.42 8.20
C ALA A 30 -2.44 4.62 9.69
N SER A 31 -2.88 5.82 10.02
CA SER A 31 -3.41 6.15 11.34
C SER A 31 -4.82 6.73 11.16
N ASP A 32 -5.77 6.23 11.95
CA ASP A 32 -7.18 6.69 11.93
C ASP A 32 -7.86 6.66 10.55
N GLY A 33 -7.53 5.67 9.72
CA GLY A 33 -8.08 5.53 8.37
C GLY A 33 -7.49 6.47 7.31
N LYS A 34 -6.60 7.38 7.71
CA LYS A 34 -5.81 8.24 6.81
C LYS A 34 -4.36 7.78 6.72
N ILE A 35 -3.72 8.07 5.60
CA ILE A 35 -2.31 7.73 5.35
C ILE A 35 -1.61 8.88 4.64
N LYS A 36 -0.34 9.13 4.98
CA LYS A 36 0.49 10.12 4.29
C LYS A 36 0.80 9.65 2.88
N GLY A 37 0.79 10.57 1.90
CA GLY A 37 1.14 10.23 0.53
C GLY A 37 2.50 9.53 0.38
N GLU A 38 3.50 9.93 1.17
CA GLU A 38 4.82 9.28 1.23
C GLU A 38 4.76 7.82 1.69
N ASP A 39 3.89 7.49 2.66
CA ASP A 39 3.70 6.12 3.12
C ASP A 39 2.95 5.25 2.09
N VAL A 40 2.01 5.85 1.35
CA VAL A 40 1.39 5.20 0.19
C VAL A 40 2.44 4.90 -0.89
N LEU A 41 3.29 5.88 -1.21
CA LEU A 41 4.34 5.74 -2.22
C LEU A 41 5.37 4.68 -1.81
N ALA A 42 5.75 4.62 -0.53
CA ALA A 42 6.63 3.57 -0.01
C ALA A 42 6.01 2.17 -0.16
N SER A 43 4.73 2.00 0.23
CA SER A 43 4.03 0.72 0.09
C SER A 43 3.84 0.31 -1.37
N THR A 44 3.41 1.24 -2.24
CA THR A 44 3.18 0.98 -3.67
C THR A 44 4.47 0.71 -4.44
N CYS A 45 5.55 1.43 -4.14
CA CYS A 45 6.88 1.15 -4.66
C CYS A 45 7.36 -0.26 -4.30
N SER A 46 7.14 -0.70 -3.05
CA SER A 46 7.50 -2.06 -2.61
C SER A 46 6.64 -3.16 -3.25
N LEU A 47 5.51 -2.80 -3.86
CA LEU A 47 4.57 -3.70 -4.53
C LEU A 47 4.65 -3.63 -6.07
N GLY A 48 5.58 -2.84 -6.62
CA GLY A 48 5.77 -2.68 -8.07
C GLY A 48 4.67 -1.90 -8.80
N VAL A 49 3.80 -1.21 -8.05
CA VAL A 49 2.73 -0.35 -8.60
C VAL A 49 3.33 0.95 -9.15
N PRO A 50 2.87 1.48 -10.29
CA PRO A 50 3.37 2.75 -10.83
C PRO A 50 3.08 3.92 -9.89
N THR A 51 4.10 4.30 -9.12
CA THR A 51 4.07 5.42 -8.16
C THR A 51 3.76 6.76 -8.79
N ASP A 52 3.96 6.94 -10.10
CA ASP A 52 3.62 8.17 -10.82
C ASP A 52 2.10 8.42 -10.87
N ALA A 53 1.30 7.37 -11.12
CA ALA A 53 -0.17 7.47 -11.09
C ALA A 53 -0.67 7.77 -9.67
N VAL A 54 -0.02 7.14 -8.67
CA VAL A 54 -0.32 7.34 -7.25
C VAL A 54 0.08 8.74 -6.80
N ASP A 55 1.24 9.27 -7.18
CA ASP A 55 1.68 10.64 -6.86
C ASP A 55 0.74 11.70 -7.45
N ARG A 56 0.29 11.54 -8.70
CA ARG A 56 -0.75 12.42 -9.28
C ARG A 56 -2.04 12.37 -8.48
N TYR A 57 -2.53 11.17 -8.17
CA TYR A 57 -3.73 10.99 -7.35
C TYR A 57 -3.59 11.66 -5.98
N LEU A 58 -2.45 11.44 -5.31
CA LEU A 58 -2.12 12.07 -4.02
C LEU A 58 -2.05 13.61 -4.13
N LYS A 59 -1.54 14.16 -5.23
CA LYS A 59 -1.50 15.61 -5.43
C LYS A 59 -2.87 16.24 -5.60
N GLU A 60 -3.82 15.54 -6.24
CA GLU A 60 -5.20 16.02 -6.41
C GLU A 60 -6.09 15.75 -5.19
N HIS A 61 -5.86 14.66 -4.46
CA HIS A 61 -6.74 14.21 -3.35
C HIS A 61 -6.19 14.45 -1.92
N LYS A 62 -4.96 14.98 -1.74
CA LYS A 62 -4.45 15.24 -0.39
C LYS A 62 -5.20 16.36 0.33
N ASP A 63 -5.44 16.15 1.62
CA ASP A 63 -5.80 17.20 2.56
C ASP A 63 -4.67 18.23 2.74
N SER A 64 -4.98 19.36 3.37
CA SER A 64 -3.99 20.38 3.79
C SER A 64 -2.85 19.82 4.67
N GLU A 65 -3.05 18.67 5.32
CA GLU A 65 -2.02 17.96 6.10
C GLU A 65 -1.18 16.95 5.28
N GLY A 66 -1.40 16.84 3.95
CA GLY A 66 -0.69 15.87 3.10
C GLY A 66 -1.14 14.41 3.29
N MET A 67 -2.28 14.21 3.94
CA MET A 67 -2.90 12.90 4.16
C MET A 67 -3.96 12.62 3.09
N VAL A 68 -4.22 11.34 2.83
CA VAL A 68 -5.33 10.84 2.01
C VAL A 68 -6.07 9.71 2.72
N ASP A 69 -7.34 9.53 2.39
CA ASP A 69 -8.14 8.38 2.83
C ASP A 69 -7.54 7.07 2.34
N LEU A 70 -7.26 6.16 3.29
CA LEU A 70 -6.74 4.82 3.00
C LEU A 70 -7.69 4.06 2.07
N ALA A 71 -9.01 4.16 2.30
CA ALA A 71 -10.00 3.48 1.48
C ALA A 71 -9.99 3.98 0.02
N ALA A 72 -9.83 5.29 -0.19
CA ALA A 72 -9.79 5.91 -1.50
C ALA A 72 -8.52 5.50 -2.27
N VAL A 73 -7.35 5.62 -1.63
CA VAL A 73 -6.07 5.29 -2.28
C VAL A 73 -5.89 3.79 -2.49
N THR A 74 -6.34 2.94 -1.56
CA THR A 74 -6.38 1.47 -1.74
C THR A 74 -7.25 1.10 -2.93
N LYS A 75 -8.42 1.73 -3.08
CA LYS A 75 -9.34 1.51 -4.20
C LYS A 75 -8.74 1.98 -5.53
N PHE A 76 -8.04 3.11 -5.54
CA PHE A 76 -7.30 3.60 -6.71
C PHE A 76 -6.21 2.61 -7.13
N ILE A 77 -5.33 2.20 -6.20
CA ILE A 77 -4.26 1.22 -6.46
C ILE A 77 -4.82 -0.13 -6.94
N SER A 78 -5.96 -0.56 -6.39
CA SER A 78 -6.65 -1.80 -6.81
C SER A 78 -7.35 -1.69 -8.17
N SER A 79 -7.30 -0.52 -8.82
CA SER A 79 -7.91 -0.23 -10.11
C SER A 79 -6.88 0.16 -11.19
N LEU A 80 -5.57 0.08 -10.86
CA LEU A 80 -4.44 0.21 -11.77
C LEU A 80 -4.03 -1.18 -12.31
#